data_AF-R1CRJ1-F1
#
_entry.id   AF-R1CRJ1-F1
#
_cell.length_a   1.000
_cell.length_b   1.000
_cell.length_c   1.000
_cell.angle_alpha   90.00
_cell.angle_beta   90.00
_cell.angle_gamma   90.00
#
_symmetry.space_group_name_H-M   'P 1'
#
loop_
_entity.id
_entity.type
_entity.pdbx_description
1 polymer ?
#
loop_
_entity_poly.entity_id
_entity_poly.type
_entity_poly.pdbx_seq_one_letter_code
_entity_poly.pdbx_strand_id
1 'polypeptide(L)'
;MIDVNDKITVYMSLHTENLKIVEVKGTFFKENIKLNLMLENNKLIHLFEREKEKLINALEKCGFNNIILNFEEKSEDVDVLDYFGEERQEHLTLDIRV
;
A
#
# COMPACT_ATOMS: atom_id res chain seq x y z
N MET A 1 7.17 -11.47 -24.17
CA MET A 1 6.38 -10.23 -24.13
C MET A 1 5.62 -10.26 -22.82
N ILE A 2 5.95 -9.38 -21.87
CA ILE A 2 5.24 -9.29 -20.59
C ILE A 2 4.01 -8.44 -20.88
N ASP A 3 2.82 -9.01 -20.70
CA ASP A 3 1.57 -8.29 -20.90
C ASP A 3 1.40 -7.30 -19.75
N VAL A 4 1.33 -6.00 -20.07
CA VAL A 4 1.20 -4.91 -19.09
C VAL A 4 -0.15 -5.01 -18.35
N ASN A 5 -1.09 -5.78 -18.90
CA ASN A 5 -2.44 -6.01 -18.37
C ASN A 5 -2.52 -6.81 -17.06
N ASP A 6 -1.45 -7.50 -16.63
CA ASP A 6 -1.48 -8.32 -15.40
C ASP A 6 -1.08 -7.53 -14.14
N LYS A 7 -0.69 -6.25 -14.29
CA LYS A 7 -0.26 -5.39 -13.19
C LYS A 7 -1.40 -4.45 -12.80
N ILE A 8 -1.84 -4.54 -11.56
CA ILE A 8 -2.85 -3.65 -10.99
C ILE A 8 -2.19 -2.80 -9.92
N THR A 9 -2.40 -1.49 -9.98
CA THR A 9 -2.01 -0.57 -8.91
C THR A 9 -3.28 -0.02 -8.26
N VAL A 10 -3.36 -0.17 -6.93
CA VAL A 10 -4.49 0.28 -6.12
C VAL A 10 -3.98 1.28 -5.10
N TYR A 11 -4.68 2.39 -4.97
CA TYR A 11 -4.47 3.35 -3.90
C TYR A 11 -5.59 3.19 -2.87
N MET A 12 -5.21 2.99 -1.61
CA MET A 12 -6.13 2.79 -0.51
C MET A 12 -5.82 3.78 0.60
N SER A 13 -6.86 4.37 1.18
CA SER A 13 -6.74 5.16 2.40
C SER A 13 -7.44 4.38 3.51
N LEU A 14 -6.67 3.97 4.53
CA LEU A 14 -7.17 3.25 5.68
C LEU A 14 -7.42 4.24 6.81
N HIS A 15 -8.69 4.52 7.08
CA HIS A 15 -9.07 5.33 8.22
C HIS A 15 -9.14 4.46 9.47
N THR A 16 -8.26 4.72 10.42
CA THR A 16 -8.25 4.01 11.71
C THR A 16 -8.64 4.96 12.83
N GLU A 17 -9.34 4.47 13.85
CA GLU A 17 -9.74 5.29 15.01
C GLU A 17 -8.52 5.87 15.77
N ASN A 18 -7.42 5.11 15.84
CA ASN A 18 -6.30 5.39 16.73
C ASN A 18 -4.99 5.81 16.04
N LEU A 19 -4.83 5.54 14.74
CA LEU A 19 -3.57 5.78 14.01
C LEU A 19 -3.72 6.83 12.91
N LYS A 20 -4.85 7.55 12.89
CA LYS A 20 -5.28 8.43 11.79
C LYS A 20 -5.34 7.68 10.45
N ILE A 21 -5.11 8.38 9.34
CA ILE A 21 -5.16 7.84 7.98
C ILE A 21 -3.82 7.19 7.65
N VAL A 22 -3.86 5.96 7.17
CA VAL A 22 -2.70 5.28 6.56
C VAL A 22 -2.96 5.16 5.07
N GLU A 23 -2.13 5.79 4.25
CA GLU A 23 -2.23 5.69 2.81
C GLU A 23 -1.40 4.51 2.32
N VAL A 24 -1.95 3.74 1.40
CA VAL A 24 -1.33 2.52 0.90
C VAL A 24 -1.36 2.54 -0.62
N LYS A 25 -0.17 2.51 -1.22
CA LYS A 25 0.01 2.23 -2.64
C LYS A 25 0.35 0.75 -2.80
N GLY A 26 -0.62 -0.04 -3.24
CA GLY A 26 -0.47 -1.45 -3.55
C GLY A 26 -0.20 -1.67 -5.02
N THR A 27 0.80 -2.48 -5.36
CA THR A 27 1.03 -2.98 -6.72
C THR A 27 0.99 -4.50 -6.69
N PHE A 28 0.10 -5.07 -7.51
CA PHE A 28 -0.21 -6.48 -7.56
C PHE A 28 0.16 -7.01 -8.94
N PHE A 29 0.87 -8.14 -8.97
CA PHE A 29 1.22 -8.82 -10.21
C PHE A 29 1.38 -10.32 -9.96
N LYS A 30 0.44 -11.13 -10.46
CA LYS A 30 0.38 -12.57 -10.19
C LYS A 30 0.42 -12.83 -8.68
N GLU A 31 1.36 -13.63 -8.20
CA GLU A 31 1.57 -13.95 -6.78
C GLU A 31 2.48 -12.94 -6.05
N ASN A 32 2.80 -11.80 -6.69
CA ASN A 32 3.66 -10.77 -6.15
C ASN A 32 2.83 -9.58 -5.68
N ILE A 33 3.20 -9.03 -4.53
CA ILE A 33 2.61 -7.81 -3.99
C ILE A 33 3.70 -6.88 -3.46
N LYS A 34 3.59 -5.60 -3.83
CA LYS A 34 4.36 -4.52 -3.23
C LYS A 34 3.41 -3.54 -2.58
N LEU A 35 3.53 -3.34 -1.27
CA LEU A 35 2.80 -2.31 -0.55
C LEU A 35 3.77 -1.24 -0.05
N ASN A 36 3.52 0.00 -0.42
CA ASN A 36 4.12 1.16 0.24
C ASN A 36 3.06 1.76 1.15
N LEU A 37 3.32 1.75 2.46
CA LEU A 37 2.44 2.34 3.47
C LEU A 37 3.04 3.67 3.90
N MET A 38 2.32 4.75 3.64
CA MET A 38 2.68 6.12 3.97
C MET A 38 1.93 6.51 5.25
N LEU A 39 2.67 6.89 6.28
CA LEU A 39 2.14 7.18 7.62
C LEU A 39 2.47 8.60 8.04
N GLU A 40 1.56 9.30 8.72
CA GLU A 40 1.78 10.69 9.17
C GLU A 40 2.88 10.88 10.25
N ASN A 41 3.47 9.81 10.78
CA ASN A 41 4.44 9.92 11.88
C ASN A 41 5.43 8.76 11.93
N ASN A 42 6.73 9.07 12.05
CA ASN A 42 7.81 8.12 12.29
C ASN A 42 7.59 7.13 13.45
N LYS A 43 6.90 7.52 14.53
CA LYS A 43 6.57 6.60 15.64
C LYS A 43 5.66 5.46 15.20
N LEU A 44 4.77 5.72 14.24
CA LEU A 44 3.89 4.70 13.67
C LEU A 44 4.67 3.74 12.78
N ILE A 45 5.65 4.25 12.02
CA ILE A 45 6.55 3.40 11.21
C ILE A 45 7.21 2.32 12.07
N HIS A 46 7.75 2.70 13.24
CA HIS A 46 8.36 1.72 14.15
C HIS A 46 7.38 0.66 14.66
N LEU A 47 6.12 1.02 14.89
CA LEU A 47 5.07 0.06 15.27
C LEU A 47 4.80 -0.92 14.13
N PHE A 48 4.65 -0.43 12.90
CA PHE A 48 4.39 -1.27 11.74
C PHE A 48 5.58 -2.17 11.41
N GLU A 49 6.81 -1.68 11.53
CA GLU A 49 8.02 -2.50 11.38
C GLU A 49 8.07 -3.63 12.42
N ARG A 50 7.68 -3.36 13.67
CA ARG A 50 7.63 -4.38 14.72
C ARG A 50 6.60 -5.47 14.44
N GLU A 51 5.46 -5.11 13.85
CA GLU A 51 4.36 -6.03 13.55
C GLU A 51 4.39 -6.55 12.08
N LYS A 52 5.42 -6.21 11.30
CA LYS A 52 5.57 -6.51 9.87
C LYS A 52 5.34 -7.98 9.53
N GLU A 53 5.90 -8.88 10.33
CA GLU A 53 5.74 -10.32 10.16
C GLU A 53 4.27 -10.76 10.21
N LYS A 54 3.43 -10.12 11.04
CA LYS A 54 2.00 -10.45 11.10
C LYS A 54 1.29 -10.08 9.81
N LEU A 55 1.67 -8.95 9.21
CA LEU A 55 1.13 -8.52 7.92
C LEU A 55 1.60 -9.44 6.79
N ILE A 56 2.88 -9.83 6.76
CA ILE A 56 3.41 -10.80 5.80
C ILE A 56 2.62 -12.11 5.87
N ASN A 57 2.51 -12.70 7.07
CA ASN A 57 1.77 -13.96 7.27
C ASN A 57 0.29 -13.86 6.84
N ALA A 58 -0.35 -12.70 7.00
CA ALA A 58 -1.71 -12.47 6.53
C ALA A 58 -1.79 -12.43 5.00
N LEU A 59 -0.85 -11.75 4.34
CA LEU A 59 -0.77 -11.68 2.88
C LEU A 59 -0.42 -13.03 2.24
N GLU A 60 0.44 -13.83 2.87
CA GLU A 60 0.74 -15.20 2.44
C GLU A 60 -0.50 -16.08 2.48
N LYS A 61 -1.33 -15.96 3.52
CA LYS A 61 -2.63 -16.66 3.61
C LYS A 61 -3.62 -16.22 2.52
N CYS A 62 -3.45 -15.04 1.95
CA CYS A 62 -4.22 -14.57 0.79
C CYS A 62 -3.67 -15.08 -0.55
N GLY A 63 -2.55 -15.84 -0.56
CA GLY A 63 -1.97 -16.44 -1.76
C GLY A 63 -0.81 -15.66 -2.39
N PHE A 64 -0.28 -14.63 -1.71
CA PHE A 64 0.92 -13.92 -2.18
C PHE A 64 2.20 -14.60 -1.71
N ASN A 65 3.12 -14.86 -2.62
CA ASN A 65 4.38 -15.56 -2.32
C ASN A 65 5.59 -14.62 -2.29
N ASN A 66 5.51 -13.49 -2.99
CA ASN A 66 6.58 -12.50 -3.05
C ASN A 66 6.07 -11.15 -2.55
N ILE A 67 6.30 -10.87 -1.27
CA ILE A 67 5.77 -9.71 -0.57
C ILE A 67 6.87 -8.69 -0.29
N ILE A 68 6.69 -7.46 -0.76
CA ILE A 68 7.55 -6.32 -0.45
C ILE A 68 6.72 -5.30 0.33
N LEU A 69 7.15 -5.01 1.56
CA LEU A 69 6.52 -3.99 2.42
C LEU A 69 7.53 -2.87 2.66
N ASN A 70 7.13 -1.65 2.32
CA ASN A 70 7.86 -0.43 2.65
C ASN A 70 6.97 0.45 3.52
N PHE A 71 7.58 1.06 4.53
CA PHE A 71 6.93 2.03 5.39
C PHE A 71 7.68 3.35 5.26
N GLU A 72 6.97 4.43 4.96
CA GLU A 72 7.55 5.74 4.79
C GLU A 72 6.70 6.81 5.49
N GLU A 73 7.35 7.89 5.93
CA GLU A 73 6.64 9.02 6.51
C GLU A 73 5.99 9.80 5.36
N LYS A 74 4.69 10.09 5.50
CA LYS A 74 3.96 10.87 4.51
C LYS A 74 4.57 12.27 4.47
N SER A 75 5.09 12.65 3.31
CA SER A 75 5.48 14.04 3.05
C SER A 75 4.22 14.90 2.96
N GLU A 76 4.21 16.08 3.58
CA GLU A 76 3.04 16.99 3.61
C GLU A 76 2.58 17.43 2.20
N ASP A 77 3.46 17.28 1.20
CA ASP A 77 3.26 17.71 -0.18
C ASP A 77 2.68 16.63 -1.12
N VAL A 78 2.32 15.45 -0.62
CA VAL A 78 1.85 14.34 -1.48
C VAL A 78 0.33 14.22 -1.40
N ASP A 79 -0.36 14.66 -2.46
CA ASP A 79 -1.76 14.34 -2.69
C ASP A 79 -1.86 12.97 -3.37
N VAL A 80 -2.85 12.16 -2.99
CA VAL A 80 -3.11 10.88 -3.66
C VAL A 80 -3.34 11.10 -5.17
N LEU A 81 -3.88 12.27 -5.54
CA LEU A 81 -4.06 12.72 -6.93
C LEU A 81 -2.74 12.85 -7.71
N ASP A 82 -1.62 13.16 -7.06
CA ASP A 82 -0.32 13.29 -7.72
C ASP A 82 0.16 11.96 -8.29
N TYR A 83 -0.26 10.85 -7.69
CA TYR A 83 0.07 9.52 -8.16
C TYR A 83 -0.72 9.05 -9.39
N PHE A 84 -1.80 9.75 -9.77
CA PHE A 84 -2.56 9.47 -10.99
C PHE A 84 -2.00 10.21 -12.22
N GLY A 85 -1.01 11.10 -12.03
CA GLY A 85 -0.44 11.93 -13.08
C GLY A 85 0.47 11.17 -14.07
N GLU A 86 0.99 10.01 -13.68
CA GLU A 86 1.91 9.22 -14.51
C GLU A 86 1.31 7.85 -14.85
N GLU A 87 0.98 7.68 -16.13
CA GLU A 87 0.43 6.48 -16.78
C GLU A 87 -1.07 6.22 -16.55
N ARG A 88 -1.81 6.16 -17.68
CA ARG A 88 -3.19 5.64 -17.80
C ARG A 88 -3.22 4.12 -17.56
N GLN A 89 -2.84 3.67 -16.37
CA GLN A 89 -3.26 2.36 -15.87
C GLN A 89 -4.63 2.54 -15.20
N GLU A 90 -5.46 1.50 -15.18
CA GLU A 90 -6.77 1.53 -14.51
C GLU A 90 -6.55 1.71 -13.01
N HIS A 91 -6.46 2.96 -12.56
CA HIS A 91 -6.25 3.26 -11.15
C HIS A 91 -7.58 3.12 -10.42
N LEU A 92 -7.64 2.16 -9.50
CA LEU A 92 -8.78 1.97 -8.61
C LEU A 92 -8.48 2.63 -7.27
N THR A 93 -9.32 3.56 -6.86
CA THR A 93 -9.32 4.13 -5.50
C THR A 93 -10.32 3.36 -4.66
N LEU A 94 -9.87 2.87 -3.51
CA LEU A 94 -10.71 2.18 -2.54
C LEU A 94 -10.61 2.89 -1.17
N ASP A 95 -11.70 3.50 -0.71
CA ASP A 95 -11.81 4.04 0.66
C ASP A 95 -12.33 2.92 1.59
N ILE A 96 -11.51 2.49 2.56
CA ILE A 96 -11.90 1.51 3.56
C ILE A 96 -11.87 2.17 4.95
N ARG A 97 -13.00 2.08 5.65
CA ARG A 97 -13.16 2.58 7.03
C ARG A 97 -13.29 1.37 7.96
N VAL A 98 -12.39 1.27 8.94
CA VAL A 98 -12.29 0.10 9.84
C VAL A 98 -12.31 0.55 11.29
#